data_AF-A0A1F8NG17-F1
#
_entry.id   AF-A0A1F8NG17-F1
#
_cell.length_a   1.000
_cell.length_b   1.000
_cell.length_c   1.000
_cell.angle_alpha   90.00
_cell.angle_beta   90.00
_cell.angle_gamma   90.00
#
_symmetry.space_group_name_H-M   'P 1'
#
loop_
_entity.id
_entity.type
_entity.pdbx_description
1 polymer ?
#
loop_
_entity_poly.entity_id
_entity_poly.type
_entity_poly.pdbx_seq_one_letter_code
_entity_poly.pdbx_strand_id
1 'polypeptide(L)' 'MILGAALLGGPVSTTQVMSSAIMGTGAGERINKVRWGILRDMAVAWVLTIPITAGLAALAYLLLLRLAPA' A
#
# COMPACT_ATOMS: atom_id res chain seq x y z
N MET A 1 2.85 -15.03 7.93
CA MET A 1 2.13 -14.42 6.79
C MET A 1 3.02 -14.26 5.55
N ILE A 2 4.15 -13.55 5.60
CA ILE A 2 5.04 -13.36 4.42
C ILE A 2 5.48 -14.70 3.82
N LEU A 3 5.99 -15.63 4.64
CA LEU A 3 6.39 -16.97 4.18
C LEU A 3 5.21 -17.76 3.59
N GLY A 4 4.02 -17.65 4.19
CA GLY A 4 2.81 -18.30 3.68
C GLY A 4 2.39 -17.74 2.32
N ALA A 5 2.43 -16.42 2.15
CA ALA A 5 2.14 -15.79 0.86
C ALA A 5 3.21 -16.10 -0.20
N ALA A 6 4.49 -16.16 0.18
CA ALA A 6 5.58 -16.55 -0.70
C ALA A 6 5.46 -18.00 -1.19
N LEU A 7 5.08 -18.93 -0.30
CA LEU A 7 4.81 -20.33 -0.64
C LEU A 7 3.60 -20.48 -1.58
N LEU A 8 2.60 -19.60 -1.46
CA LEU A 8 1.41 -19.58 -2.29
C LEU A 8 1.56 -18.71 -3.56
N GLY A 9 2.72 -18.09 -3.78
CA GLY A 9 2.99 -17.20 -4.92
C GLY A 9 2.17 -15.91 -4.93
N GLY A 10 1.55 -15.54 -3.82
CA GLY A 10 0.68 -14.37 -3.73
C GLY A 10 1.48 -13.07 -3.63
N PRO A 11 1.12 -12.00 -4.38
CA PRO A 11 1.74 -10.70 -4.21
C PRO A 11 1.38 -10.11 -2.85
N VAL A 12 2.38 -9.79 -2.03
CA VAL A 12 2.19 -9.17 -0.71
C VAL A 12 3.17 -8.02 -0.49
N SER A 13 2.67 -6.93 0.10
CA SER A 13 3.49 -5.79 0.48
C SER A 13 4.17 -6.03 1.83
N THR A 14 5.50 -6.13 1.84
CA THR A 14 6.28 -6.34 3.07
C THR A 14 6.18 -5.14 4.02
N THR A 15 6.08 -3.92 3.50
CA THR A 15 5.87 -2.70 4.31
C THR A 15 4.55 -2.76 5.05
N GLN A 16 3.46 -3.15 4.36
CA GLN A 16 2.14 -3.25 4.98
C GLN A 16 2.10 -4.31 6.09
N VAL A 17 2.81 -5.44 5.88
CA VAL A 17 2.92 -6.50 6.89
C VAL A 17 3.76 -6.06 8.09
N MET A 18 4.89 -5.39 7.87
CA MET A 18 5.75 -4.90 8.96
C MET A 18 5.07 -3.81 9.78
N SER A 19 4.45 -2.82 9.14
CA SER A 19 3.76 -1.74 9.84
C SER A 19 2.59 -2.26 10.68
N SER A 20 1.79 -3.19 10.16
CA SER A 20 0.70 -3.80 10.93
C SER A 20 1.19 -4.66 12.09
N ALA A 21 2.32 -5.37 11.94
CA ALA A 21 2.95 -6.11 13.03
C ALA A 21 3.41 -5.18 14.17
N ILE A 22 4.08 -4.07 13.86
CA ILE A 22 4.53 -3.07 14.86
C ILE A 22 3.33 -2.45 15.58
N MET A 23 2.25 -2.16 14.86
CA MET A 23 1.03 -1.62 15.45
C MET A 23 0.35 -2.64 16.36
N GLY A 24 0.33 -3.92 15.96
CA GLY A 24 -0.22 -5.02 16.76
C GLY A 24 0.55 -5.27 18.06
N THR A 25 1.89 -5.22 18.02
CA THR A 25 2.71 -5.36 19.24
C THR A 25 2.53 -4.15 20.17
N GLY A 26 2.47 -2.93 19.63
CA GLY A 26 2.18 -1.73 20.41
C GLY A 26 0.79 -1.74 21.07
N ALA A 27 -0.22 -2.26 20.38
CA ALA A 27 -1.57 -2.42 20.92
C ALA A 27 -1.64 -3.45 22.05
N GLY A 28 -0.83 -4.53 21.96
CA GLY A 28 -0.75 -5.58 22.97
C GLY A 28 -0.08 -5.14 24.28
N GLU A 29 0.87 -4.19 24.22
CA GLU A 29 1.43 -3.59 25.44
C GLU A 29 0.46 -2.57 26.07
N ARG A 30 0.12 -1.51 25.31
CA ARG A 30 -0.81 -0.45 25.70
C ARG A 30 -1.37 0.23 24.47
N ILE A 31 -2.69 0.21 24.33
CA ILE A 31 -3.44 0.83 23.23
C ILE A 31 -3.09 2.32 23.05
N ASN A 32 -2.77 3.04 24.13
CA ASN A 32 -2.38 4.46 24.09
C ASN A 32 -0.96 4.73 23.54
N LYS A 33 -0.08 3.72 23.42
CA LYS A 33 1.22 3.87 22.73
C LYS A 33 1.07 3.87 21.20
N VAL A 34 -0.06 3.38 20.69
CA VAL A 34 -0.29 3.31 19.25
C VAL A 34 -0.59 4.70 18.71
N ARG A 35 0.19 5.12 17.71
CA ARG A 35 -0.02 6.39 17.01
C ARG A 35 -1.12 6.26 15.96
N TRP A 36 -2.37 6.30 16.41
CA TRP A 36 -3.56 6.16 15.56
C TRP A 36 -3.63 7.15 14.39
N GLY A 37 -3.07 8.36 14.55
CA GLY A 37 -2.97 9.34 13.45
C GLY A 37 -2.16 8.83 12.27
N ILE A 38 -0.96 8.30 12.52
CA ILE A 38 -0.09 7.72 11.48
C ILE A 38 -0.78 6.53 10.81
N LEU A 39 -1.46 5.70 11.61
CA LEU A 39 -2.20 4.53 11.12
C LEU A 39 -3.31 4.92 10.14
N ARG A 40 -4.03 6.01 10.44
CA ARG A 40 -5.05 6.58 9.56
C ARG A 40 -4.43 7.13 8.28
N ASP A 41 -3.35 7.90 8.38
CA ASP A 41 -2.68 8.48 7.21
C ASP A 41 -2.15 7.39 6.26
N MET A 42 -1.59 6.31 6.82
CA MET A 42 -1.15 5.15 6.06
C MET A 42 -2.30 4.43 5.36
N ALA A 43 -3.42 4.20 6.06
CA ALA A 43 -4.59 3.57 5.47
C ALA A 43 -5.18 4.40 4.33
N VAL A 44 -5.25 5.72 4.50
CA VAL A 44 -5.69 6.66 3.46
C VAL A 44 -4.73 6.63 2.27
N ALA A 45 -3.43 6.64 2.52
CA ALA A 45 -2.42 6.55 1.46
C ALA A 45 -2.55 5.24 0.65
N TRP A 46 -2.75 4.10 1.29
CA TRP A 46 -2.91 2.81 0.59
C TRP A 46 -4.13 2.80 -0.35
N VAL A 47 -5.26 3.35 0.11
CA VAL A 47 -6.48 3.43 -0.70
C VAL A 47 -6.32 4.44 -1.84
N LEU A 48 -5.67 5.58 -1.59
CA LEU A 48 -5.46 6.63 -2.61
C LEU A 48 -4.40 6.27 -3.64
N THR A 49 -3.40 5.47 -3.29
CA THR A 49 -2.30 5.14 -4.22
C THR A 49 -2.83 4.39 -5.45
N ILE A 50 -3.79 3.47 -5.29
CA ILE A 50 -4.36 2.68 -6.39
C ILE A 50 -5.05 3.57 -7.46
N PRO A 51 -6.06 4.40 -7.13
CA PRO A 51 -6.73 5.24 -8.12
C PRO A 51 -5.80 6.29 -8.73
N ILE A 52 -4.87 6.86 -7.95
CA ILE A 52 -3.92 7.85 -8.45
C ILE A 52 -2.98 7.20 -9.48
N THR A 53 -2.38 6.06 -9.14
CA THR A 53 -1.46 5.36 -10.06
C THR A 53 -2.19 4.85 -11.30
N ALA A 54 -3.43 4.35 -11.16
CA ALA A 54 -4.26 3.97 -12.30
C ALA A 54 -4.57 5.15 -13.23
N GLY A 55 -4.96 6.31 -12.66
CA GLY A 55 -5.23 7.53 -13.43
C GLY A 55 -3.99 8.06 -14.14
N LEU A 56 -2.84 8.07 -13.46
CA LEU A 56 -1.56 8.45 -14.05
C LEU A 56 -1.13 7.51 -15.17
N ALA A 57 -1.31 6.19 -15.00
CA ALA A 57 -1.01 5.21 -16.04
C ALA A 57 -1.91 5.40 -17.28
N ALA A 58 -3.21 5.63 -17.08
CA ALA A 58 -4.14 5.92 -18.17
C ALA A 58 -3.78 7.21 -18.92
N LEU A 59 -3.44 8.27 -18.19
CA LEU A 59 -3.00 9.53 -18.78
C LEU A 59 -1.69 9.36 -19.58
N ALA A 60 -0.71 8.66 -19.01
CA ALA A 60 0.56 8.38 -19.67
C ALA A 60 0.36 7.57 -20.96
N TYR A 61 -0.51 6.54 -20.93
CA TYR A 61 -0.85 5.73 -22.10
C TYR A 61 -1.52 6.56 -23.20
N LEU A 62 -2.47 7.42 -22.85
CA LEU A 62 -3.10 8.34 -23.80
C LEU A 62 -2.09 9.33 -24.40
N LEU A 63 -1.16 9.85 -23.59
CA LEU A 63 -0.12 10.75 -24.07
C LEU A 63 0.81 10.05 -25.06
N LEU A 64 1.21 8.82 -24.76
CA LEU A 64 2.03 7.96 -25.63
C LEU A 64 1.34 7.71 -26.97
N LEU A 65 0.04 7.39 -26.96
CA LEU A 65 -0.75 7.21 -28.18
C LEU A 65 -0.87 8.48 -29.02
N ARG A 66 -0.86 9.67 -28.41
CA ARG A 66 -0.89 10.95 -29.13
C ARG A 66 0.47 11.36 -29.69
N LEU A 67 1.56 10.90 -29.07
CA LEU A 67 2.95 11.23 -29.44
C LEU A 67 3.62 10.20 -30.35
N ALA A 68 3.05 9.00 -30.47
CA ALA A 68 3.45 8.01 -31.46
C ALA A 68 2.52 8.13 -32.69
N PRO A 69 2.73 9.10 -33.60
CA PRO A 69 2.17 8.99 -34.93
C PRO A 69 2.81 7.75 -35.58
N ALA A 70 1.97 6.83 -36.07
CA ALA A 70 2.40 5.77 -36.97
C ALA A 70 2.98 6.37 -38.27
#